data_AF-A0A9E5E5H1-F1
#
_entry.id   AF-A0A9E5E5H1-F1
#
_cell.length_a   1.000
_cell.length_b   1.000
_cell.length_c   1.000
_cell.angle_alpha   90.00
_cell.angle_beta   90.00
_cell.angle_gamma   90.00
#
_symmetry.space_group_name_H-M   'P 1'
#
loop_
_entity.id
_entity.type
_entity.pdbx_description
1 polymer ?
#
loop_
_entity_poly.entity_id
_entity_poly.type
_entity_poly.pdbx_seq_one_letter_code
_entity_poly.pdbx_strand_id
1 'polypeptide(L)'
;MKAITPALLSLALPLLGSALSGADLTSEGRDFFERKIRPVLVAECYDCHGAQKQKAGLRLDSRPGWQKGGDAGVVIVPGDPAKSSLLAAINHTDPDLKMPDKAPKLAAAVIADFERWIAMGAPDPRDDATAEPAGKPNWSELFAARKGWWSLQPVKDHVPPAVADRAWSAHPVDRFLLAKMETKGLAPAVDADPRALLRRLAFTLTGLPPTPVELERFASDFARDRAAALAAQADLLLAAPRFGEHWARHWMDLVRYAETHGSEGDPAIPEAYRYRDYLIRAFNADVPLDQLIREHVAGDLLDRPRLNAAGFNESILGTAHFRFVEHGFQPVDTLDDQVKAVDSQIDVVSKAFQGLTISCARCHDHKFDAVSQRDYTALYGIFASVRPAQVTIDTAEVLEKNRSELDRLHAKIKTGLTKAWLVAAEMIASRLREQAARAPGLLAGAGRIRAVQQELADLDRAAR
;
A
#
# COMPACT_ATOMS: atom_id res chain seq x y z
N MET A 1 -98.28 17.15 -16.59
CA MET A 1 -97.04 17.52 -15.89
C MET A 1 -95.86 16.97 -16.68
N LYS A 2 -94.99 17.88 -17.15
CA LYS A 2 -93.56 17.79 -17.58
C LYS A 2 -93.10 16.43 -18.18
N ALA A 3 -92.88 16.24 -19.48
CA ALA A 3 -92.04 16.91 -20.49
C ALA A 3 -90.55 16.47 -20.49
N ILE A 4 -90.12 16.00 -21.68
CA ILE A 4 -88.81 16.17 -22.37
C ILE A 4 -87.80 15.00 -22.36
N THR A 5 -87.44 14.66 -23.60
CA THR A 5 -86.41 13.79 -24.22
C THR A 5 -84.96 13.91 -23.71
N PRO A 6 -84.10 12.92 -24.00
CA PRO A 6 -82.66 13.17 -24.17
C PRO A 6 -82.17 12.90 -25.61
N ALA A 7 -81.26 13.77 -26.02
CA ALA A 7 -80.58 13.82 -27.31
C ALA A 7 -79.22 13.08 -27.28
N LEU A 8 -78.73 12.77 -28.49
CA LEU A 8 -77.41 12.24 -28.80
C LEU A 8 -76.26 13.11 -28.25
N LEU A 9 -75.20 12.47 -27.75
CA LEU A 9 -73.91 13.09 -27.51
C LEU A 9 -72.80 12.32 -28.26
N SER A 10 -72.19 12.99 -29.24
CA SER A 10 -71.02 12.53 -29.99
C SER A 10 -69.77 12.56 -29.11
N LEU A 11 -69.01 11.47 -29.10
CA LEU A 11 -67.74 11.34 -28.40
C LEU A 11 -66.61 11.89 -29.28
N ALA A 12 -66.03 13.03 -28.91
CA ALA A 12 -64.81 13.57 -29.51
C ALA A 12 -63.58 12.96 -28.81
N LEU A 13 -62.69 12.36 -29.61
CA LEU A 13 -61.43 11.74 -29.18
C LEU A 13 -60.31 12.80 -29.19
N PRO A 14 -59.61 13.11 -28.08
CA PRO A 14 -58.43 13.95 -28.13
C PRO A 14 -57.19 13.12 -28.50
N LEU A 15 -56.46 13.56 -29.52
CA LEU A 15 -55.09 13.13 -29.79
C LEU A 15 -54.20 13.47 -28.58
N LEU A 16 -53.64 12.46 -27.92
CA LEU A 16 -52.52 12.66 -27.00
C LEU A 16 -51.24 12.93 -27.80
N GLY A 17 -50.65 14.11 -27.59
CA GLY A 17 -49.28 14.41 -27.99
C GLY A 17 -48.28 13.60 -27.17
N SER A 18 -47.30 13.02 -27.85
CA SER A 18 -46.17 12.32 -27.23
C SER A 18 -45.28 13.30 -26.48
N ALA A 19 -45.29 13.24 -25.15
CA ALA A 19 -44.30 13.87 -24.29
C ALA A 19 -43.00 13.05 -24.33
N LEU A 20 -41.88 13.68 -24.69
CA LEU A 20 -40.53 13.13 -24.43
C LEU A 20 -40.33 13.05 -22.91
N SER A 21 -40.56 11.87 -22.32
CA SER A 21 -40.17 11.60 -20.94
C SER A 21 -38.69 11.23 -20.89
N GLY A 22 -37.88 12.05 -20.22
CA GLY A 22 -36.56 11.63 -19.76
C GLY A 22 -36.73 10.48 -18.77
N ALA A 23 -36.06 9.36 -19.00
CA ALA A 23 -36.14 8.19 -18.13
C ALA A 23 -35.67 8.51 -16.70
N ASP A 24 -36.39 7.99 -15.70
CA ASP A 24 -36.03 8.06 -14.29
C ASP A 24 -34.64 7.46 -14.03
N LEU A 25 -33.89 8.07 -13.10
CA LEU A 25 -32.54 7.64 -12.73
C LEU A 25 -32.58 6.29 -11.98
N THR A 26 -32.39 5.19 -12.70
CA THR A 26 -32.28 3.85 -12.10
C THR A 26 -31.01 3.70 -11.25
N SER A 27 -31.02 2.79 -10.28
CA SER A 27 -29.83 2.48 -9.47
C SER A 27 -28.65 2.01 -10.34
N GLU A 28 -28.91 1.19 -11.36
CA GLU A 28 -27.91 0.76 -12.33
C GLU A 28 -27.33 1.94 -13.11
N GLY A 29 -28.17 2.87 -13.58
CA GLY A 29 -27.73 4.06 -14.30
C GLY A 29 -26.86 4.98 -13.45
N ARG A 30 -27.23 5.17 -12.17
CA ARG A 30 -26.43 5.92 -11.20
C ARG A 30 -25.07 5.26 -10.97
N ASP A 31 -25.04 3.96 -10.70
CA ASP A 31 -23.78 3.24 -10.45
C ASP A 31 -22.87 3.24 -11.68
N PHE A 32 -23.44 3.11 -12.87
CA PHE A 32 -22.69 3.18 -14.12
C PHE A 32 -22.05 4.57 -14.29
N PHE A 33 -22.84 5.64 -14.10
CA PHE A 33 -22.34 7.01 -14.18
C PHE A 33 -21.20 7.27 -13.19
N GLU A 34 -21.39 6.93 -11.91
CA GLU A 34 -20.40 7.19 -10.85
C GLU A 34 -19.09 6.43 -11.06
N ARG A 35 -19.14 5.21 -11.58
CA ARG A 35 -17.96 4.36 -11.76
C ARG A 35 -17.24 4.56 -13.09
N LYS A 36 -17.99 4.87 -14.16
CA LYS A 36 -17.46 4.86 -15.53
C LYS A 36 -17.34 6.24 -16.16
N ILE A 37 -18.27 7.14 -15.85
CA ILE A 37 -18.40 8.42 -16.57
C ILE A 37 -17.83 9.57 -15.73
N ARG A 38 -18.28 9.74 -14.49
CA ARG A 38 -17.83 10.84 -13.61
C ARG A 38 -16.31 10.92 -13.48
N PRO A 39 -15.54 9.83 -13.26
CA PRO A 39 -14.09 9.94 -13.10
C PRO A 39 -13.40 10.51 -14.34
N VAL A 40 -13.89 10.17 -15.54
CA VAL A 40 -13.34 10.69 -16.81
C VAL A 40 -13.74 12.14 -17.02
N LEU A 41 -14.99 12.51 -16.75
CA LEU A 41 -15.42 13.90 -16.83
C LEU A 41 -14.61 14.81 -15.90
N VAL A 42 -14.33 14.36 -14.67
CA VAL A 42 -13.49 15.07 -13.68
C VAL A 42 -12.05 15.21 -14.17
N ALA A 43 -11.47 14.14 -14.72
CA ALA A 43 -10.07 14.12 -15.12
C ALA A 43 -9.82 14.89 -16.43
N GLU A 44 -10.72 14.77 -17.41
CA GLU A 44 -10.46 15.16 -18.80
C GLU A 44 -11.32 16.32 -19.29
N CYS A 45 -12.42 16.68 -18.61
CA CYS A 45 -13.39 17.65 -19.13
C CYS A 45 -13.59 18.89 -18.26
N TYR A 46 -13.61 18.76 -16.93
CA TYR A 46 -14.04 19.84 -16.03
C TYR A 46 -13.14 21.07 -16.05
N ASP A 47 -11.84 20.90 -16.30
CA ASP A 47 -10.89 22.01 -16.37
C ASP A 47 -11.27 23.05 -17.46
N CYS A 48 -12.03 22.65 -18.49
CA CYS A 48 -12.48 23.52 -19.58
C CYS A 48 -14.00 23.64 -19.75
N HIS A 49 -14.78 22.69 -19.21
CA HIS A 49 -16.24 22.62 -19.33
C HIS A 49 -16.92 22.45 -17.96
N GLY A 50 -16.44 23.17 -16.95
CA GLY A 50 -16.95 23.18 -15.58
C GLY A 50 -17.44 24.56 -15.14
N ALA A 51 -17.84 24.70 -13.87
CA ALA A 51 -18.35 25.97 -13.33
C ALA A 51 -17.40 27.16 -13.57
N GLN A 52 -16.10 26.96 -13.32
CA GLN A 52 -15.06 27.98 -13.40
C GLN A 52 -14.67 28.37 -14.83
N LYS A 53 -14.85 27.45 -15.80
CA LYS A 53 -14.49 27.67 -17.20
C LYS A 53 -15.44 26.91 -18.11
N GLN A 54 -16.10 27.63 -19.01
CA GLN A 54 -17.15 27.11 -19.89
C GLN A 54 -16.78 27.39 -21.34
N LYS A 55 -15.77 26.68 -21.86
CA LYS A 55 -15.41 26.77 -23.29
C LYS A 55 -16.64 26.42 -24.13
N ALA A 56 -16.90 27.23 -25.15
CA ALA A 56 -18.07 27.11 -26.03
C ALA A 56 -19.42 27.06 -25.29
N GLY A 57 -19.53 27.76 -24.15
CA GLY A 57 -20.77 27.85 -23.36
C GLY A 57 -21.21 26.54 -22.72
N LEU A 58 -20.39 25.48 -22.79
CA LEU A 58 -20.76 24.12 -22.36
C LEU A 58 -20.32 23.84 -20.92
N ARG A 59 -21.24 23.26 -20.15
CA ARG A 59 -21.02 22.70 -18.81
C ARG A 59 -21.24 21.18 -18.84
N LEU A 60 -20.24 20.39 -18.45
CA LEU A 60 -20.31 18.92 -18.35
C LEU A 60 -20.29 18.42 -16.90
N ASP A 61 -20.19 19.35 -15.94
CA ASP A 61 -20.05 19.10 -14.50
C ASP A 61 -21.38 18.93 -13.75
N SER A 62 -22.50 19.18 -14.41
CA SER A 62 -23.86 19.07 -13.86
C SER A 62 -24.85 18.60 -14.93
N ARG A 63 -25.95 17.96 -14.50
CA ARG A 63 -26.99 17.47 -15.40
C ARG A 63 -27.69 18.59 -16.16
N PRO A 64 -28.17 19.66 -15.49
CA PRO A 64 -28.78 20.78 -16.21
C PRO A 64 -27.78 21.48 -17.15
N GLY A 65 -26.49 21.46 -16.79
CA GLY A 65 -25.41 22.03 -17.59
C GLY A 65 -25.29 21.38 -18.96
N TRP A 66 -25.17 20.06 -19.03
CA TRP A 66 -25.02 19.39 -20.34
C TRP A 66 -26.35 19.29 -21.09
N GLN A 67 -27.48 19.28 -20.38
CA GLN A 67 -28.82 19.34 -20.99
C GLN A 67 -29.08 20.68 -21.69
N LYS A 68 -28.57 21.78 -21.15
CA LYS A 68 -28.61 23.09 -21.80
C LYS A 68 -27.82 23.10 -23.12
N GLY A 69 -26.76 22.30 -23.21
CA GLY A 69 -25.84 22.27 -24.35
C GLY A 69 -24.83 23.42 -24.32
N GLY A 70 -24.11 23.59 -25.43
CA GLY A 70 -23.14 24.67 -25.63
C GLY A 70 -23.61 25.68 -26.69
N ASP A 71 -22.71 26.57 -27.10
CA ASP A 71 -22.97 27.61 -28.11
C ASP A 71 -23.39 27.02 -29.47
N ALA A 72 -22.96 25.79 -29.77
CA ALA A 72 -23.32 25.02 -30.96
C ALA A 72 -24.60 24.17 -30.80
N GLY A 73 -25.31 24.31 -29.67
CA GLY A 73 -26.54 23.58 -29.38
C GLY A 73 -26.35 22.33 -28.53
N VAL A 74 -27.24 21.35 -28.71
CA VAL A 74 -27.30 20.12 -27.89
C VAL A 74 -26.04 19.27 -28.11
N VAL A 75 -25.38 18.90 -27.01
CA VAL A 75 -24.11 18.12 -27.05
C VAL A 75 -24.32 16.63 -26.76
N ILE A 76 -25.31 16.33 -25.93
CA ILE A 76 -25.70 14.96 -25.55
C ILE A 76 -27.18 14.80 -25.84
N VAL A 77 -27.54 13.80 -26.64
CA VAL A 77 -28.91 13.42 -26.94
C VAL A 77 -29.20 12.11 -26.20
N PRO A 78 -29.91 12.15 -25.05
CA PRO A 78 -30.25 10.94 -24.30
C PRO A 78 -30.91 9.88 -25.18
N GLY A 79 -30.36 8.67 -25.18
CA GLY A 79 -30.87 7.54 -25.95
C GLY A 79 -30.41 7.48 -27.42
N ASP A 80 -29.73 8.51 -27.93
CA ASP A 80 -29.28 8.57 -29.33
C ASP A 80 -27.79 8.93 -29.41
N PRO A 81 -26.88 7.95 -29.26
CA PRO A 81 -25.44 8.15 -29.41
C PRO A 81 -25.04 8.78 -30.74
N ALA A 82 -25.69 8.38 -31.84
CA ALA A 82 -25.36 8.85 -33.18
C ALA A 82 -25.58 10.36 -33.36
N LYS A 83 -26.52 10.95 -32.62
CA LYS A 83 -26.79 12.40 -32.64
C LYS A 83 -26.07 13.19 -31.54
N SER A 84 -25.29 12.52 -30.69
CA SER A 84 -24.57 13.17 -29.60
C SER A 84 -23.19 13.64 -30.06
N SER A 85 -23.04 14.95 -30.28
CA SER A 85 -21.78 15.53 -30.76
C SER A 85 -20.60 15.32 -29.78
N LEU A 86 -20.87 15.07 -28.49
CA LEU A 86 -19.86 14.63 -27.53
C LEU A 86 -19.06 13.41 -28.03
N LEU A 87 -19.75 12.41 -28.59
CA LEU A 87 -19.08 11.20 -29.09
C LEU A 87 -18.24 11.49 -30.31
N ALA A 88 -18.71 12.35 -31.21
CA ALA A 88 -17.92 12.79 -32.36
C ALA A 88 -16.63 13.50 -31.91
N ALA A 89 -16.75 14.35 -30.88
CA ALA A 89 -15.64 15.12 -30.32
C ALA A 89 -14.59 14.24 -29.63
N ILE A 90 -14.99 13.29 -28.78
CA ILE A 90 -14.06 12.40 -28.07
C ILE A 90 -13.54 11.26 -28.95
N ASN A 91 -14.27 10.90 -30.01
CA ASN A 91 -13.86 9.90 -30.98
C ASN A 91 -13.01 10.49 -32.13
N HIS A 92 -12.84 11.82 -32.16
CA HIS A 92 -12.10 12.57 -33.19
C HIS A 92 -12.61 12.31 -34.61
N THR A 93 -13.91 12.04 -34.76
CA THR A 93 -14.54 11.83 -36.08
C THR A 93 -14.93 13.15 -36.74
N ASP A 94 -15.03 14.22 -35.96
CA ASP A 94 -15.15 15.59 -36.47
C ASP A 94 -13.74 16.19 -36.63
N PRO A 95 -13.37 16.66 -37.85
CA PRO A 95 -12.04 17.23 -38.10
C PRO A 95 -11.80 18.55 -37.37
N ASP A 96 -12.86 19.32 -37.08
CA ASP A 96 -12.80 20.67 -36.50
C ASP A 96 -13.13 20.68 -34.99
N LEU A 97 -13.67 19.57 -34.47
CA LEU A 97 -14.02 19.41 -33.06
C LEU A 97 -13.39 18.14 -32.48
N LYS A 98 -12.22 18.27 -31.85
CA LYS A 98 -11.51 17.17 -31.19
C LYS A 98 -11.31 17.46 -29.72
N MET A 99 -11.70 16.52 -28.87
CA MET A 99 -11.54 16.58 -27.42
C MET A 99 -10.88 15.31 -26.88
N PRO A 100 -10.07 15.39 -25.79
CA PRO A 100 -9.67 16.63 -25.10
C PRO A 100 -8.69 17.49 -25.90
N ASP A 101 -8.80 18.82 -25.77
CA ASP A 101 -7.94 19.81 -26.45
C ASP A 101 -6.47 19.64 -26.00
N LYS A 102 -5.54 19.52 -26.96
CA LYS A 102 -4.10 19.28 -26.72
C LYS A 102 -3.75 18.00 -25.95
N ALA A 103 -4.69 17.05 -25.82
CA ALA A 103 -4.44 15.75 -25.22
C ALA A 103 -4.70 14.62 -26.25
N PRO A 104 -4.14 13.41 -26.04
CA PRO A 104 -4.44 12.28 -26.90
C PRO A 104 -5.92 11.90 -26.85
N LYS A 105 -6.39 11.27 -27.92
CA LYS A 105 -7.73 10.66 -27.99
C LYS A 105 -7.93 9.69 -26.81
N LEU A 106 -9.13 9.72 -26.21
CA LEU A 106 -9.47 8.81 -25.12
C LEU A 106 -9.38 7.34 -25.57
N ALA A 107 -9.09 6.45 -24.62
CA ALA A 107 -9.03 5.02 -24.89
C ALA A 107 -10.37 4.50 -25.43
N ALA A 108 -10.34 3.55 -26.36
CA ALA A 108 -11.54 3.01 -27.00
C ALA A 108 -12.58 2.47 -25.99
N ALA A 109 -12.12 1.84 -24.90
CA ALA A 109 -13.00 1.35 -23.84
C ALA A 109 -13.75 2.49 -23.11
N VAL A 110 -13.11 3.64 -22.92
CA VAL A 110 -13.73 4.81 -22.30
C VAL A 110 -14.79 5.40 -23.24
N ILE A 111 -14.46 5.52 -24.53
CA ILE A 111 -15.41 5.99 -25.54
C ILE A 111 -16.64 5.07 -25.60
N ALA A 112 -16.44 3.75 -25.55
CA ALA A 112 -17.52 2.77 -25.50
C ALA A 112 -18.37 2.89 -24.22
N ASP A 113 -17.75 3.20 -23.07
CA ASP A 113 -18.50 3.49 -21.83
C ASP A 113 -19.37 4.75 -21.99
N PHE A 114 -18.88 5.82 -22.64
CA PHE A 114 -19.69 7.01 -22.96
C PHE A 114 -20.83 6.70 -23.94
N GLU A 115 -20.57 5.91 -24.98
CA GLU A 115 -21.58 5.49 -25.95
C GLU A 115 -22.70 4.71 -25.27
N ARG A 116 -22.33 3.75 -24.41
CA ARG A 116 -23.29 2.98 -23.60
C ARG A 116 -24.08 3.88 -22.65
N TRP A 117 -23.42 4.79 -21.94
CA TRP A 117 -24.09 5.71 -21.03
C TRP A 117 -25.13 6.57 -21.75
N ILE A 118 -24.81 7.11 -22.93
CA ILE A 118 -25.75 7.89 -23.73
C ILE A 118 -26.91 7.02 -24.21
N ALA A 119 -26.64 5.80 -24.69
CA ALA A 119 -27.68 4.84 -25.09
C ALA A 119 -28.64 4.47 -23.95
N MET A 120 -28.17 4.48 -22.69
CA MET A 120 -28.99 4.27 -21.49
C MET A 120 -29.87 5.48 -21.13
N GLY A 121 -29.87 6.56 -21.93
CA GLY A 121 -30.58 7.80 -21.63
C GLY A 121 -29.76 8.82 -20.83
N ALA A 122 -28.43 8.67 -20.83
CA ALA A 122 -27.50 9.54 -20.10
C ALA A 122 -27.90 9.76 -18.61
N PRO A 123 -28.10 8.69 -17.82
CA PRO A 123 -28.45 8.80 -16.41
C PRO A 123 -27.38 9.58 -15.65
N ASP A 124 -27.78 10.66 -14.96
CA ASP A 124 -26.87 11.56 -14.27
C ASP A 124 -27.50 12.01 -12.93
N PRO A 125 -26.89 11.70 -11.76
CA PRO A 125 -27.41 12.10 -10.46
C PRO A 125 -27.17 13.57 -10.09
N ARG A 126 -26.54 14.38 -10.95
CA ARG A 126 -26.12 15.77 -10.64
C ARG A 126 -27.19 16.81 -10.99
N ASP A 127 -28.36 16.74 -10.37
CA ASP A 127 -29.51 17.59 -10.71
C ASP A 127 -29.37 19.09 -10.32
N ASP A 128 -28.45 19.43 -9.42
CA ASP A 128 -28.22 20.82 -9.01
C ASP A 128 -27.07 21.47 -9.82
N ALA A 129 -27.39 22.52 -10.58
CA ALA A 129 -26.41 23.29 -11.35
C ALA A 129 -25.74 24.43 -10.56
N THR A 130 -26.23 24.71 -9.35
CA THR A 130 -25.63 25.66 -8.40
C THR A 130 -24.73 24.99 -7.37
N ALA A 131 -24.85 23.66 -7.22
CA ALA A 131 -23.85 22.87 -6.53
C ALA A 131 -22.50 23.06 -7.24
N GLU A 132 -21.55 23.68 -6.54
CA GLU A 132 -20.13 23.62 -6.91
C GLU A 132 -19.84 22.16 -7.25
N PRO A 133 -19.25 21.86 -8.43
CA PRO A 133 -18.83 20.51 -8.72
C PRO A 133 -17.98 20.08 -7.54
N ALA A 134 -18.31 18.94 -6.90
CA ALA A 134 -17.50 18.41 -5.82
C ALA A 134 -16.05 18.49 -6.31
N GLY A 135 -15.28 19.42 -5.73
CA GLY A 135 -13.92 19.66 -6.15
C GLY A 135 -13.15 18.36 -6.04
N LYS A 136 -11.95 18.28 -6.63
CA LYS A 136 -11.07 17.16 -6.31
C LYS A 136 -11.03 17.07 -4.78
N PRO A 137 -11.48 15.95 -4.18
CA PRO A 137 -11.64 15.89 -2.74
C PRO A 137 -10.30 16.24 -2.12
N ASN A 138 -10.33 17.15 -1.14
CA ASN A 138 -9.10 17.52 -0.48
C ASN A 138 -8.55 16.29 0.27
N TRP A 139 -7.28 16.36 0.67
CA TRP A 139 -6.65 15.19 1.28
C TRP A 139 -7.39 14.68 2.52
N SER A 140 -7.97 15.56 3.34
CA SER A 140 -8.72 15.16 4.54
C SER A 140 -9.96 14.33 4.20
N GLU A 141 -10.68 14.69 3.14
CA GLU A 141 -11.84 13.95 2.65
C GLU A 141 -11.43 12.59 2.06
N LEU A 142 -10.36 12.58 1.25
CA LEU A 142 -9.79 11.34 0.71
C LEU A 142 -9.34 10.40 1.82
N PHE A 143 -8.61 10.92 2.80
CA PHE A 143 -8.13 10.16 3.94
C PHE A 143 -9.30 9.56 4.74
N ALA A 144 -10.33 10.36 5.04
CA ALA A 144 -11.51 9.87 5.75
C ALA A 144 -12.23 8.76 4.98
N ALA A 145 -12.41 8.91 3.66
CA ALA A 145 -13.04 7.90 2.82
C ALA A 145 -12.20 6.61 2.74
N ARG A 146 -10.88 6.74 2.56
CA ARG A 146 -9.94 5.62 2.43
C ARG A 146 -9.79 4.83 3.72
N LYS A 147 -9.87 5.48 4.89
CA LYS A 147 -9.94 4.76 6.19
C LYS A 147 -11.12 3.79 6.25
N GLY A 148 -12.18 4.00 5.47
CA GLY A 148 -13.32 3.08 5.37
C GLY A 148 -13.08 1.84 4.50
N TRP A 149 -11.89 1.67 3.91
CA TRP A 149 -11.56 0.49 3.10
C TRP A 149 -11.54 -0.79 3.94
N TRP A 150 -12.00 -1.88 3.33
CA TRP A 150 -12.14 -3.18 3.98
C TRP A 150 -10.83 -3.68 4.62
N SER A 151 -9.67 -3.40 3.98
CA SER A 151 -8.36 -3.82 4.45
C SER A 151 -7.87 -3.07 5.69
N LEU A 152 -8.48 -1.91 5.98
CA LEU A 152 -8.17 -1.08 7.16
C LEU A 152 -9.23 -1.23 8.26
N GLN A 153 -10.20 -2.13 8.07
CA GLN A 153 -11.18 -2.48 9.09
C GLN A 153 -10.71 -3.69 9.91
N PRO A 154 -11.15 -3.82 11.18
CA PRO A 154 -10.94 -5.04 11.94
C PRO A 154 -11.47 -6.27 11.19
N VAL A 155 -10.70 -7.36 11.21
CA VAL A 155 -11.11 -8.65 10.66
C VAL A 155 -12.37 -9.14 11.38
N LYS A 156 -13.34 -9.65 10.63
CA LYS A 156 -14.60 -10.17 11.14
C LYS A 156 -14.76 -11.64 10.75
N ASP A 157 -15.36 -12.41 11.65
CA ASP A 157 -15.79 -13.76 11.34
C ASP A 157 -17.03 -13.73 10.43
N HIS A 158 -16.93 -14.41 9.31
CA HIS A 158 -18.02 -14.53 8.34
C HIS A 158 -18.54 -15.96 8.30
N VAL A 159 -19.86 -16.12 8.34
CA VAL A 159 -20.50 -17.43 8.15
C VAL A 159 -20.38 -17.82 6.67
N PRO A 160 -19.76 -18.96 6.33
CA PRO A 160 -19.65 -19.38 4.94
C PRO A 160 -21.03 -19.61 4.31
N PRO A 161 -21.24 -19.20 3.04
CA PRO A 161 -22.55 -19.30 2.39
C PRO A 161 -22.97 -20.75 2.19
N ALA A 162 -24.28 -20.99 2.13
CA ALA A 162 -24.81 -22.28 1.71
C ALA A 162 -24.54 -22.48 0.22
N VAL A 163 -24.12 -23.69 -0.15
CA VAL A 163 -23.81 -24.11 -1.53
C VAL A 163 -24.53 -25.43 -1.81
N ALA A 164 -24.83 -25.70 -3.07
CA ALA A 164 -25.53 -26.91 -3.48
C ALA A 164 -24.60 -28.12 -3.44
N ASP A 165 -23.38 -27.99 -3.96
CA ASP A 165 -22.39 -29.07 -3.96
C ASP A 165 -21.38 -28.93 -2.81
N ARG A 166 -21.74 -29.47 -1.64
CA ARG A 166 -20.82 -29.55 -0.49
C ARG A 166 -19.77 -30.65 -0.62
N ALA A 167 -19.90 -31.56 -1.59
CA ALA A 167 -19.00 -32.69 -1.75
C ALA A 167 -17.71 -32.27 -2.48
N TRP A 168 -17.75 -31.22 -3.30
CA TRP A 168 -16.59 -30.70 -4.01
C TRP A 168 -15.44 -30.26 -3.07
N SER A 169 -15.76 -29.54 -1.99
CA SER A 169 -14.79 -29.19 -0.94
C SER A 169 -15.45 -28.99 0.41
N ALA A 170 -14.80 -29.52 1.45
CA ALA A 170 -15.18 -29.31 2.84
C ALA A 170 -14.63 -28.00 3.43
N HIS A 171 -13.73 -27.30 2.73
CA HIS A 171 -13.05 -26.12 3.26
C HIS A 171 -13.99 -24.89 3.25
N PRO A 172 -14.11 -24.12 4.35
CA PRO A 172 -15.05 -23.00 4.43
C PRO A 172 -14.77 -21.89 3.43
N VAL A 173 -13.52 -21.68 3.03
CA VAL A 173 -13.14 -20.67 2.00
C VAL A 173 -13.72 -21.03 0.63
N ASP A 174 -13.71 -22.32 0.27
CA ASP A 174 -14.14 -22.77 -1.05
C ASP A 174 -15.65 -22.57 -1.25
N ARG A 175 -16.42 -22.55 -0.16
CA ARG A 175 -17.86 -22.24 -0.19
C ARG A 175 -18.14 -20.82 -0.67
N PHE A 176 -17.29 -19.86 -0.34
CA PHE A 176 -17.44 -18.48 -0.85
C PHE A 176 -17.23 -18.42 -2.37
N LEU A 177 -16.25 -19.18 -2.88
CA LEU A 177 -15.98 -19.27 -4.31
C LEU A 177 -17.11 -20.02 -5.03
N LEU A 178 -17.49 -21.20 -4.53
CA LEU A 178 -18.52 -22.05 -5.12
C LEU A 178 -19.88 -21.33 -5.18
N ALA A 179 -20.30 -20.66 -4.10
CA ALA A 179 -21.54 -19.89 -4.12
C ALA A 179 -21.55 -18.86 -5.25
N LYS A 180 -20.40 -18.20 -5.51
CA LYS A 180 -20.30 -17.24 -6.61
C LYS A 180 -20.29 -17.93 -7.98
N MET A 181 -19.67 -19.09 -8.12
CA MET A 181 -19.67 -19.90 -9.34
C MET A 181 -21.08 -20.39 -9.69
N GLU A 182 -21.81 -20.93 -8.72
CA GLU A 182 -23.20 -21.39 -8.87
C GLU A 182 -24.11 -20.27 -9.38
N THR A 183 -24.02 -19.06 -8.80
CA THR A 183 -24.82 -17.89 -9.27
C THR A 183 -24.49 -17.47 -10.70
N LYS A 184 -23.30 -17.82 -11.20
CA LYS A 184 -22.85 -17.52 -12.56
C LYS A 184 -23.01 -18.70 -13.52
N GLY A 185 -23.58 -19.83 -13.07
CA GLY A 185 -23.68 -21.05 -13.88
C GLY A 185 -22.31 -21.66 -14.22
N LEU A 186 -21.29 -21.41 -13.40
CA LEU A 186 -19.95 -21.97 -13.55
C LEU A 186 -19.79 -23.21 -12.68
N ALA A 187 -19.08 -24.21 -13.20
CA ALA A 187 -18.68 -25.39 -12.46
C ALA A 187 -17.18 -25.32 -12.10
N PRO A 188 -16.76 -25.92 -10.96
CA PRO A 188 -15.36 -26.09 -10.66
C PRO A 188 -14.58 -26.81 -11.77
N ALA A 189 -13.30 -26.46 -11.89
CA ALA A 189 -12.39 -27.21 -12.76
C ALA A 189 -12.16 -28.62 -12.19
N VAL A 190 -11.93 -29.59 -13.09
CA VAL A 190 -11.49 -30.93 -12.70
C VAL A 190 -10.10 -30.90 -12.10
N ASP A 191 -9.82 -31.84 -11.20
CA ASP A 191 -8.49 -32.00 -10.62
C ASP A 191 -7.43 -32.28 -11.69
N ALA A 192 -6.20 -31.86 -11.38
CA ALA A 192 -5.05 -32.24 -12.19
C ALA A 192 -4.74 -33.75 -12.04
N ASP A 193 -4.13 -34.33 -13.07
CA ASP A 193 -3.54 -35.66 -13.01
C ASP A 193 -2.58 -35.78 -11.79
N PRO A 194 -2.55 -36.94 -11.10
CA PRO A 194 -1.75 -37.10 -9.88
C PRO A 194 -0.25 -36.81 -10.08
N ARG A 195 0.34 -37.13 -11.23
CA ARG A 195 1.75 -36.83 -11.50
C ARG A 195 1.96 -35.32 -11.64
N ALA A 196 1.05 -34.64 -12.33
CA ALA A 196 1.07 -33.18 -12.42
C ALA A 196 0.89 -32.51 -11.04
N LEU A 197 0.00 -33.06 -10.22
CA LEU A 197 -0.28 -32.56 -8.88
C LEU A 197 0.93 -32.71 -7.94
N LEU A 198 1.56 -33.90 -7.89
CA LEU A 198 2.79 -34.09 -7.11
C LEU A 198 3.90 -33.16 -7.57
N ARG A 199 4.09 -33.01 -8.89
CA ARG A 199 5.11 -32.11 -9.43
C ARG A 199 4.89 -30.68 -8.96
N ARG A 200 3.65 -30.18 -8.98
CA ARG A 200 3.30 -28.83 -8.47
C ARG A 200 3.59 -28.72 -6.98
N LEU A 201 3.10 -29.67 -6.17
CA LEU A 201 3.34 -29.72 -4.72
C LEU A 201 4.84 -29.69 -4.39
N ALA A 202 5.64 -30.53 -5.05
CA ALA A 202 7.06 -30.63 -4.81
C ALA A 202 7.80 -29.33 -5.15
N PHE A 203 7.53 -28.71 -6.31
CA PHE A 203 8.14 -27.42 -6.66
C PHE A 203 7.68 -26.29 -5.74
N THR A 204 6.40 -26.24 -5.37
CA THR A 204 5.87 -25.20 -4.48
C THR A 204 6.44 -25.31 -3.07
N LEU A 205 6.57 -26.52 -2.53
CA LEU A 205 6.99 -26.70 -1.14
C LEU A 205 8.51 -26.76 -1.01
N THR A 206 9.20 -27.39 -1.95
CA THR A 206 10.65 -27.68 -1.81
C THR A 206 11.52 -27.07 -2.91
N GLY A 207 10.93 -26.50 -3.96
CA GLY A 207 11.66 -25.99 -5.13
C GLY A 207 12.28 -27.07 -6.02
N LEU A 208 12.09 -28.35 -5.71
CA LEU A 208 12.71 -29.48 -6.42
C LEU A 208 11.65 -30.38 -7.08
N PRO A 209 11.99 -31.04 -8.21
CA PRO A 209 11.11 -32.02 -8.82
C PRO A 209 11.04 -33.30 -7.97
N PRO A 210 9.91 -34.02 -7.98
CA PRO A 210 9.83 -35.36 -7.41
C PRO A 210 10.62 -36.36 -8.28
N THR A 211 11.08 -37.45 -7.68
CA THR A 211 11.69 -38.56 -8.42
C THR A 211 10.64 -39.37 -9.18
N PRO A 212 11.04 -40.12 -10.23
CA PRO A 212 10.13 -41.02 -10.93
C PRO A 212 9.46 -42.05 -10.00
N VAL A 213 10.18 -42.55 -8.99
CA VAL A 213 9.65 -43.52 -8.02
C VAL A 213 8.57 -42.88 -7.14
N GLU A 214 8.79 -41.65 -6.68
CA GLU A 214 7.80 -40.92 -5.90
C GLU A 214 6.53 -40.60 -6.71
N LEU A 215 6.68 -40.28 -8.00
CA LEU A 215 5.54 -40.06 -8.90
C LEU A 215 4.66 -41.30 -9.03
N GLU A 216 5.25 -42.48 -9.26
CA GLU A 216 4.48 -43.72 -9.40
C GLU A 216 3.86 -44.16 -8.07
N ARG A 217 4.59 -44.00 -6.95
CA ARG A 217 4.04 -44.27 -5.61
C ARG A 217 2.85 -43.36 -5.32
N PHE A 218 3.01 -42.05 -5.49
CA PHE A 218 1.93 -41.09 -5.26
C PHE A 218 0.72 -41.36 -6.17
N ALA A 219 0.94 -41.65 -7.45
CA ALA A 219 -0.15 -41.98 -8.37
C ALA A 219 -0.93 -43.23 -7.92
N SER A 220 -0.24 -44.25 -7.42
CA SER A 220 -0.87 -45.45 -6.86
C SER A 220 -1.64 -45.16 -5.57
N ASP A 221 -1.04 -44.39 -4.65
CA ASP A 221 -1.68 -44.00 -3.39
C ASP A 221 -2.92 -43.14 -3.64
N PHE A 222 -2.80 -42.16 -4.53
CA PHE A 222 -3.88 -41.27 -4.93
C PHE A 222 -5.06 -42.00 -5.57
N ALA A 223 -4.79 -43.05 -6.38
CA ALA A 223 -5.83 -43.88 -6.96
C ALA A 223 -6.60 -44.71 -5.92
N ARG A 224 -5.99 -45.01 -4.77
CA ARG A 224 -6.63 -45.73 -3.66
C ARG A 224 -7.43 -44.79 -2.76
N ASP A 225 -6.79 -43.71 -2.33
CA ASP A 225 -7.40 -42.67 -1.51
C ASP A 225 -6.73 -41.32 -1.79
N ARG A 226 -7.42 -40.49 -2.57
CA ARG A 226 -6.96 -39.16 -2.96
C ARG A 226 -6.63 -38.27 -1.76
N ALA A 227 -7.54 -38.22 -0.78
CA ALA A 227 -7.44 -37.25 0.32
C ALA A 227 -6.29 -37.64 1.25
N ALA A 228 -6.18 -38.92 1.59
CA ALA A 228 -5.09 -39.43 2.42
C ALA A 228 -3.74 -39.30 1.72
N ALA A 229 -3.65 -39.61 0.42
CA ALA A 229 -2.41 -39.48 -0.35
C ALA A 229 -1.91 -38.03 -0.41
N LEU A 230 -2.82 -37.07 -0.63
CA LEU A 230 -2.47 -35.65 -0.66
C LEU A 230 -1.97 -35.15 0.70
N ALA A 231 -2.67 -35.48 1.79
CA ALA A 231 -2.26 -35.08 3.13
C ALA A 231 -0.88 -35.66 3.49
N ALA A 232 -0.69 -36.97 3.32
CA ALA A 232 0.58 -37.64 3.64
C ALA A 232 1.75 -37.11 2.81
N GLN A 233 1.51 -36.80 1.53
CA GLN A 233 2.54 -36.25 0.67
C GLN A 233 2.87 -34.79 0.98
N ALA A 234 1.88 -33.98 1.37
CA ALA A 234 2.10 -32.62 1.85
C ALA A 234 2.94 -32.62 3.13
N ASP A 235 2.59 -33.46 4.11
CA ASP A 235 3.34 -33.62 5.36
C ASP A 235 4.80 -34.02 5.10
N LEU A 236 5.03 -34.96 4.19
CA LEU A 236 6.38 -35.39 3.81
C LEU A 236 7.20 -34.26 3.19
N LEU A 237 6.59 -33.42 2.35
CA LEU A 237 7.26 -32.30 1.70
C LEU A 237 7.52 -31.15 2.69
N LEU A 238 6.58 -30.86 3.58
CA LEU A 238 6.73 -29.84 4.64
C LEU A 238 7.82 -30.23 5.65
N ALA A 239 7.94 -31.52 5.98
CA ALA A 239 8.97 -32.03 6.88
C ALA A 239 10.37 -32.12 6.24
N ALA A 240 10.49 -31.96 4.91
CA ALA A 240 11.77 -32.05 4.23
C ALA A 240 12.62 -30.80 4.54
N PRO A 241 13.94 -30.91 4.83
CA PRO A 241 14.78 -29.75 5.14
C PRO A 241 14.78 -28.65 4.07
N ARG A 242 14.52 -29.04 2.82
CA ARG A 242 14.48 -28.18 1.63
C ARG A 242 13.24 -27.28 1.62
N PHE A 243 12.21 -27.60 2.40
CA PHE A 243 11.07 -26.72 2.60
C PHE A 243 11.53 -25.38 3.19
N GLY A 244 12.25 -25.42 4.31
CA GLY A 244 12.80 -24.23 4.94
C GLY A 244 13.79 -23.48 4.04
N GLU A 245 14.64 -24.18 3.30
CA GLU A 245 15.56 -23.57 2.33
C GLU A 245 14.80 -22.82 1.22
N HIS A 246 13.75 -23.43 0.67
CA HIS A 246 12.94 -22.84 -0.39
C HIS A 246 12.13 -21.64 0.09
N TRP A 247 11.46 -21.78 1.24
CA TRP A 247 10.58 -20.74 1.78
C TRP A 247 11.33 -19.57 2.42
N ALA A 248 12.47 -19.83 3.05
CA ALA A 248 13.34 -18.77 3.55
C ALA A 248 13.79 -17.82 2.43
N ARG A 249 14.02 -18.33 1.21
CA ARG A 249 14.39 -17.49 0.06
C ARG A 249 13.32 -16.45 -0.28
N HIS A 250 12.05 -16.86 -0.31
CA HIS A 250 10.95 -15.91 -0.57
C HIS A 250 10.85 -14.84 0.52
N TRP A 251 11.07 -15.22 1.78
CA TRP A 251 11.10 -14.26 2.88
C TRP A 251 12.29 -13.29 2.78
N MET A 252 13.47 -13.82 2.45
CA MET A 252 14.69 -13.05 2.22
C MET A 252 14.50 -11.98 1.13
N ASP A 253 13.78 -12.30 0.05
CA ASP A 253 13.43 -11.33 -1.00
C ASP A 253 12.60 -10.15 -0.45
N LEU A 254 11.66 -10.41 0.48
CA LEU A 254 10.81 -9.37 1.07
C LEU A 254 11.61 -8.38 1.94
N VAL A 255 12.63 -8.88 2.64
CA VAL A 255 13.43 -8.09 3.57
C VAL A 255 14.76 -7.59 2.97
N ARG A 256 14.94 -7.76 1.65
CA ARG A 256 16.15 -7.37 0.91
C ARG A 256 17.43 -7.98 1.46
N TYR A 257 17.35 -9.23 1.90
CA TYR A 257 18.53 -9.94 2.37
C TYR A 257 19.64 -9.94 1.30
N ALA A 258 20.83 -9.58 1.75
CA ALA A 258 22.05 -9.64 0.98
C ALA A 258 23.23 -9.96 1.92
N GLU A 259 24.31 -10.49 1.37
CA GLU A 259 25.57 -10.68 2.12
C GLU A 259 26.52 -9.48 1.99
N THR A 260 26.15 -8.49 1.19
CA THR A 260 26.85 -7.21 0.99
C THR A 260 25.87 -6.04 0.97
N HIS A 261 26.38 -4.82 1.10
CA HIS A 261 25.55 -3.61 1.15
C HIS A 261 25.16 -3.05 -0.22
N GLY A 262 25.65 -3.59 -1.34
CA GLY A 262 25.19 -3.28 -2.69
C GLY A 262 25.53 -1.86 -3.18
N SER A 263 26.54 -1.21 -2.62
CA SER A 263 26.95 0.17 -2.93
C SER A 263 28.44 0.28 -3.30
N GLU A 264 29.01 1.49 -3.35
CA GLU A 264 30.42 1.70 -3.73
C GLU A 264 31.38 0.89 -2.84
N GLY A 265 32.18 0.04 -3.50
CA GLY A 265 33.11 -0.91 -2.88
C GLY A 265 32.46 -2.14 -2.23
N ASP A 266 31.13 -2.21 -2.23
CA ASP A 266 30.30 -3.35 -1.86
C ASP A 266 30.75 -4.10 -0.58
N PRO A 267 30.84 -3.41 0.57
CA PRO A 267 31.30 -4.03 1.80
C PRO A 267 30.36 -5.15 2.24
N ALA A 268 30.95 -6.24 2.74
CA ALA A 268 30.19 -7.36 3.30
C ALA A 268 29.40 -6.93 4.53
N ILE A 269 28.20 -7.49 4.69
CA ILE A 269 27.41 -7.37 5.91
C ILE A 269 27.88 -8.48 6.86
N PRO A 270 28.56 -8.15 7.97
CA PRO A 270 29.14 -9.18 8.83
C PRO A 270 28.04 -10.09 9.39
N GLU A 271 28.30 -11.40 9.35
CA GLU A 271 27.42 -12.44 9.89
C GLU A 271 26.00 -12.50 9.27
N ALA A 272 25.76 -11.87 8.10
CA ALA A 272 24.44 -11.86 7.46
C ALA A 272 23.87 -13.28 7.24
N TYR A 273 24.72 -14.25 6.92
CA TYR A 273 24.32 -15.65 6.76
C TYR A 273 23.58 -16.23 7.99
N ARG A 274 23.80 -15.70 9.20
CA ARG A 274 23.08 -16.14 10.41
C ARG A 274 21.58 -15.85 10.32
N TYR A 275 21.20 -14.76 9.67
CA TYR A 275 19.81 -14.42 9.41
C TYR A 275 19.16 -15.40 8.43
N ARG A 276 19.84 -15.72 7.32
CA ARG A 276 19.41 -16.75 6.37
C ARG A 276 19.18 -18.08 7.10
N ASP A 277 20.17 -18.53 7.87
CA ASP A 277 20.10 -19.82 8.53
C ASP A 277 19.02 -19.82 9.64
N TYR A 278 18.79 -18.69 10.31
CA TYR A 278 17.67 -18.47 11.24
C TYR A 278 16.32 -18.68 10.54
N LEU A 279 16.11 -18.07 9.37
CA LEU A 279 14.86 -18.24 8.62
C LEU A 279 14.66 -19.70 8.21
N ILE A 280 15.69 -20.36 7.68
CA ILE A 280 15.63 -21.77 7.29
C ILE A 280 15.20 -22.63 8.49
N ARG A 281 15.79 -22.40 9.66
CA ARG A 281 15.41 -23.10 10.90
C ARG A 281 13.99 -22.76 11.34
N ALA A 282 13.57 -21.50 11.25
CA ALA A 282 12.23 -21.05 11.65
C ALA A 282 11.14 -21.69 10.79
N PHE A 283 11.31 -21.73 9.47
CA PHE A 283 10.38 -22.40 8.57
C PHE A 283 10.33 -23.91 8.80
N ASN A 284 11.48 -24.58 8.93
CA ASN A 284 11.52 -26.02 9.19
C ASN A 284 10.97 -26.42 10.57
N ALA A 285 10.99 -25.50 11.54
CA ALA A 285 10.42 -25.70 12.86
C ALA A 285 8.94 -25.27 12.96
N ASP A 286 8.33 -24.85 11.85
CA ASP A 286 6.95 -24.35 11.79
C ASP A 286 6.67 -23.26 12.83
N VAL A 287 7.59 -22.29 12.93
CA VAL A 287 7.42 -21.15 13.85
C VAL A 287 6.15 -20.38 13.48
N PRO A 288 5.21 -20.15 14.42
CA PRO A 288 3.99 -19.41 14.13
C PRO A 288 4.26 -18.04 13.51
N LEU A 289 3.47 -17.66 12.51
CA LEU A 289 3.65 -16.41 11.77
C LEU A 289 3.66 -15.18 12.68
N ASP A 290 2.81 -15.14 13.70
CA ASP A 290 2.76 -14.04 14.66
C ASP A 290 4.04 -13.93 15.49
N GLN A 291 4.62 -15.07 15.90
CA GLN A 291 5.92 -15.12 16.56
C GLN A 291 7.03 -14.66 15.59
N LEU A 292 7.04 -15.17 14.35
CA LEU A 292 8.02 -14.78 13.35
C LEU A 292 7.99 -13.26 13.11
N ILE A 293 6.81 -12.65 12.99
CA ILE A 293 6.66 -11.20 12.83
C ILE A 293 7.18 -10.45 14.08
N ARG A 294 6.85 -10.91 15.29
CA ARG A 294 7.38 -10.29 16.53
C ARG A 294 8.91 -10.32 16.58
N GLU A 295 9.53 -11.44 16.17
CA GLU A 295 10.99 -11.58 16.11
C GLU A 295 11.61 -10.55 15.15
N HIS A 296 10.96 -10.28 14.00
CA HIS A 296 11.45 -9.27 13.04
C HIS A 296 11.28 -7.82 13.50
N VAL A 297 10.24 -7.53 14.29
CA VAL A 297 9.96 -6.16 14.75
C VAL A 297 10.73 -5.84 16.04
N ALA A 298 10.82 -6.79 16.97
CA ALA A 298 11.29 -6.56 18.33
C ALA A 298 11.90 -7.81 18.98
N GLY A 299 12.56 -8.67 18.20
CA GLY A 299 13.15 -9.92 18.66
C GLY A 299 14.19 -9.78 19.78
N ASP A 300 14.85 -8.62 19.85
CA ASP A 300 15.79 -8.22 20.90
C ASP A 300 15.10 -7.81 22.22
N LEU A 301 13.79 -7.53 22.18
CA LEU A 301 12.99 -7.07 23.33
C LEU A 301 12.04 -8.16 23.84
N LEU A 302 12.10 -9.38 23.33
CA LEU A 302 11.24 -10.46 23.80
C LEU A 302 11.71 -10.96 25.16
N ASP A 303 10.82 -10.92 26.16
CA ASP A 303 11.07 -11.46 27.51
C ASP A 303 11.41 -12.95 27.51
N ARG A 304 10.88 -13.69 26.53
CA ARG A 304 11.10 -15.13 26.34
C ARG A 304 11.52 -15.39 24.90
N PRO A 305 12.81 -15.24 24.58
CA PRO A 305 13.29 -15.50 23.24
C PRO A 305 13.22 -17.00 22.91
N ARG A 306 13.03 -17.30 21.62
CA ARG A 306 13.20 -18.63 21.09
C ARG A 306 14.68 -18.98 21.08
N LEU A 307 15.00 -20.18 21.56
CA LEU A 307 16.36 -20.72 21.53
C LEU A 307 16.44 -21.83 20.49
N ASN A 308 17.61 -21.98 19.86
CA ASN A 308 17.87 -23.16 19.05
C ASN A 308 18.41 -24.33 19.88
N ALA A 309 18.67 -25.46 19.21
CA ALA A 309 19.19 -26.66 19.86
C ALA A 309 20.53 -26.46 20.58
N ALA A 310 21.33 -25.46 20.18
CA ALA A 310 22.59 -25.10 20.85
C ALA A 310 22.39 -24.09 21.99
N GLY A 311 21.17 -23.64 22.24
CA GLY A 311 20.84 -22.65 23.28
C GLY A 311 21.07 -21.20 22.87
N PHE A 312 21.30 -20.90 21.59
CA PHE A 312 21.46 -19.53 21.10
C PHE A 312 20.12 -18.84 20.91
N ASN A 313 20.09 -17.53 21.17
CA ASN A 313 18.91 -16.69 20.97
C ASN A 313 18.64 -16.50 19.47
N GLU A 314 17.58 -17.13 18.97
CA GLU A 314 17.14 -17.00 17.58
C GLU A 314 16.29 -15.76 17.36
N SER A 315 15.46 -15.38 18.34
CA SER A 315 14.53 -14.27 18.18
C SER A 315 15.23 -12.95 17.83
N ILE A 316 16.38 -12.68 18.45
CA ILE A 316 17.16 -11.47 18.17
C ILE A 316 17.72 -11.43 16.74
N LEU A 317 17.92 -12.57 16.08
CA LEU A 317 18.35 -12.58 14.68
C LEU A 317 17.29 -11.98 13.78
N GLY A 318 16.00 -12.09 14.14
CA GLY A 318 14.90 -11.49 13.40
C GLY A 318 15.10 -9.99 13.12
N THR A 319 15.69 -9.23 14.04
CA THR A 319 15.90 -7.77 13.89
C THR A 319 17.07 -7.41 12.98
N ALA A 320 17.90 -8.37 12.55
CA ALA A 320 19.03 -8.11 11.65
C ALA A 320 18.60 -7.48 10.31
N HIS A 321 17.37 -7.74 9.85
CA HIS A 321 16.85 -7.17 8.61
C HIS A 321 16.86 -5.64 8.56
N PHE A 322 16.78 -4.96 9.71
CA PHE A 322 16.92 -3.51 9.78
C PHE A 322 18.27 -3.00 9.29
N ARG A 323 19.27 -3.89 9.14
CA ARG A 323 20.60 -3.57 8.62
C ARG A 323 20.83 -3.98 7.17
N PHE A 324 19.87 -4.65 6.52
CA PHE A 324 19.91 -4.91 5.08
C PHE A 324 19.49 -3.66 4.29
N VAL A 325 20.29 -2.62 4.45
CA VAL A 325 20.15 -1.32 3.81
C VAL A 325 21.40 -1.03 2.99
N GLU A 326 21.23 -0.23 1.95
CA GLU A 326 22.36 0.23 1.14
C GLU A 326 23.36 1.03 1.99
N HIS A 327 24.66 0.76 1.83
CA HIS A 327 25.73 1.41 2.58
C HIS A 327 27.09 1.26 1.86
N GLY A 328 27.84 2.35 1.68
CA GLY A 328 29.20 2.32 1.09
C GLY A 328 30.31 2.13 2.11
N PHE A 329 31.58 2.13 1.69
CA PHE A 329 32.71 2.07 2.65
C PHE A 329 32.80 3.29 3.57
N GLN A 330 32.47 4.47 3.07
CA GLN A 330 32.53 5.72 3.83
C GLN A 330 31.39 6.65 3.39
N PRO A 331 30.63 7.23 4.36
CA PRO A 331 29.61 8.23 4.04
C PRO A 331 30.28 9.51 3.53
N VAL A 332 29.88 9.97 2.35
CA VAL A 332 30.27 11.30 1.86
C VAL A 332 29.42 12.39 2.53
N ASP A 333 28.16 12.06 2.84
CA ASP A 333 27.24 12.86 3.65
C ASP A 333 26.57 11.94 4.68
N THR A 334 26.91 12.13 5.96
CA THR A 334 26.39 11.30 7.05
C THR A 334 24.89 11.45 7.27
N LEU A 335 24.33 12.63 6.99
CA LEU A 335 22.90 12.87 7.17
C LEU A 335 22.11 12.21 6.06
N ASP A 336 22.56 12.34 4.81
CA ASP A 336 21.92 11.69 3.67
C ASP A 336 21.93 10.16 3.79
N ASP A 337 23.05 9.57 4.22
CA ASP A 337 23.16 8.13 4.47
C ASP A 337 22.20 7.66 5.58
N GLN A 338 22.08 8.44 6.67
CA GLN A 338 21.11 8.15 7.71
C GLN A 338 19.67 8.20 7.18
N VAL A 339 19.33 9.24 6.40
CA VAL A 339 17.99 9.39 5.81
C VAL A 339 17.66 8.22 4.88
N LYS A 340 18.59 7.81 4.03
CA LYS A 340 18.43 6.67 3.11
C LYS A 340 18.25 5.35 3.86
N ALA A 341 19.06 5.11 4.89
CA ALA A 341 18.95 3.90 5.70
C ALA A 341 17.59 3.81 6.41
N VAL A 342 17.14 4.91 7.03
CA VAL A 342 15.85 4.96 7.73
C VAL A 342 14.66 4.84 6.77
N ASP A 343 14.71 5.51 5.61
CA ASP A 343 13.68 5.36 4.57
C ASP A 343 13.62 3.91 4.06
N SER A 344 14.77 3.26 3.85
CA SER A 344 14.82 1.85 3.45
C SER A 344 14.19 0.93 4.51
N GLN A 345 14.41 1.19 5.80
CA GLN A 345 13.78 0.43 6.89
C GLN A 345 12.25 0.59 6.87
N ILE A 346 11.76 1.82 6.72
CA ILE A 346 10.32 2.11 6.61
C ILE A 346 9.73 1.39 5.40
N ASP A 347 10.41 1.45 4.25
CA ASP A 347 9.94 0.84 3.01
C ASP A 347 9.81 -0.68 3.16
N VAL A 348 10.84 -1.34 3.69
CA VAL A 348 10.83 -2.80 3.92
C VAL A 348 9.76 -3.19 4.93
N VAL A 349 9.70 -2.54 6.08
CA VAL A 349 8.74 -2.89 7.13
C VAL A 349 7.30 -2.70 6.67
N SER A 350 7.01 -1.56 6.05
CA SER A 350 5.65 -1.25 5.60
C SER A 350 5.18 -2.20 4.50
N LYS A 351 6.05 -2.55 3.53
CA LYS A 351 5.71 -3.49 2.47
C LYS A 351 5.61 -4.93 2.98
N ALA A 352 6.60 -5.40 3.74
CA ALA A 352 6.66 -6.80 4.16
C ALA A 352 5.59 -7.17 5.20
N PHE A 353 5.31 -6.27 6.15
CA PHE A 353 4.44 -6.60 7.29
C PHE A 353 3.07 -5.93 7.26
N GLN A 354 2.90 -4.83 6.51
CA GLN A 354 1.63 -4.12 6.41
C GLN A 354 1.01 -4.18 5.01
N GLY A 355 1.78 -4.59 3.98
CA GLY A 355 1.32 -4.58 2.60
C GLY A 355 1.07 -3.17 2.05
N LEU A 356 1.70 -2.15 2.62
CA LEU A 356 1.50 -0.74 2.29
C LEU A 356 2.80 -0.08 1.80
N THR A 357 2.70 0.84 0.85
CA THR A 357 3.85 1.58 0.30
C THR A 357 4.08 2.91 1.02
N ILE A 358 4.28 2.87 2.34
CA ILE A 358 4.32 4.09 3.19
C ILE A 358 5.39 5.09 2.75
N SER A 359 6.52 4.66 2.18
CA SER A 359 7.58 5.55 1.71
C SER A 359 7.15 6.55 0.63
N CYS A 360 6.06 6.31 -0.11
CA CYS A 360 5.50 7.33 -1.00
C CYS A 360 5.02 8.58 -0.23
N ALA A 361 4.70 8.44 1.06
CA ALA A 361 4.27 9.54 1.91
C ALA A 361 5.43 10.43 2.41
N ARG A 362 6.68 10.16 2.00
CA ARG A 362 7.87 10.90 2.40
C ARG A 362 7.78 12.39 2.05
N CYS A 363 7.37 12.69 0.81
CA CYS A 363 7.38 14.06 0.28
C CYS A 363 6.01 14.73 0.26
N HIS A 364 4.93 13.95 0.28
CA HIS A 364 3.55 14.42 0.22
C HIS A 364 2.63 13.36 0.84
N ASP A 365 1.37 13.65 1.13
CA ASP A 365 0.47 12.61 1.61
C ASP A 365 0.25 11.49 0.58
N HIS A 366 0.06 10.25 1.03
CA HIS A 366 0.08 9.09 0.16
C HIS A 366 -0.97 9.15 -0.96
N LYS A 367 -0.54 8.86 -2.19
CA LYS A 367 -1.36 9.03 -3.41
C LYS A 367 -2.62 8.14 -3.39
N PHE A 368 -2.50 6.92 -2.89
CA PHE A 368 -3.57 5.91 -2.95
C PHE A 368 -4.12 5.55 -1.57
N ASP A 369 -3.25 5.19 -0.62
CA ASP A 369 -3.66 4.80 0.73
C ASP A 369 -4.01 5.95 1.68
N ALA A 370 -4.64 5.57 2.81
CA ALA A 370 -4.96 6.45 3.93
C ALA A 370 -3.72 6.66 4.84
N VAL A 371 -2.66 7.23 4.27
CA VAL A 371 -1.41 7.50 4.99
C VAL A 371 -1.00 8.94 4.74
N SER A 372 -0.81 9.72 5.80
CA SER A 372 -0.37 11.11 5.72
C SER A 372 1.16 11.21 5.70
N GLN A 373 1.67 12.36 5.24
CA GLN A 373 3.09 12.68 5.41
C GLN A 373 3.48 12.75 6.89
N ARG A 374 2.55 13.16 7.76
CA ARG A 374 2.75 13.17 9.21
C ARG A 374 2.96 11.76 9.76
N ASP A 375 2.23 10.76 9.26
CA ASP A 375 2.39 9.36 9.68
C ASP A 375 3.78 8.83 9.27
N TYR A 376 4.22 9.12 8.04
CA TYR A 376 5.58 8.80 7.60
C TYR A 376 6.63 9.45 8.49
N THR A 377 6.47 10.75 8.81
CA THR A 377 7.44 11.50 9.60
C THR A 377 7.49 11.02 11.05
N ALA A 378 6.36 10.61 11.62
CA ALA A 378 6.30 9.98 12.93
C ALA A 378 7.04 8.63 12.94
N LEU A 379 6.85 7.82 11.90
CA LEU A 379 7.55 6.54 11.73
C LEU A 379 9.06 6.74 11.54
N TYR A 380 9.45 7.74 10.76
CA TYR A 380 10.85 8.16 10.64
C TYR A 380 11.47 8.52 11.98
N GLY A 381 10.75 9.27 12.83
CA GLY A 381 11.21 9.57 14.18
C GLY A 381 11.49 8.33 15.03
N ILE A 382 10.67 7.28 14.89
CA ILE A 382 10.87 5.99 15.57
C ILE A 382 12.14 5.30 15.07
N PHE A 383 12.24 5.07 13.75
CA PHE A 383 13.38 4.33 13.17
C PHE A 383 14.71 5.09 13.27
N ALA A 384 14.71 6.41 13.09
CA ALA A 384 15.89 7.24 13.27
C ALA A 384 16.41 7.27 14.72
N SER A 385 15.58 6.88 15.69
CA SER A 385 15.95 6.81 17.12
C SER A 385 16.60 5.47 17.51
N VAL A 386 16.65 4.50 16.59
CA VAL A 386 17.29 3.20 16.82
C VAL A 386 18.80 3.33 16.67
N ARG A 387 19.55 2.60 17.52
CA ARG A 387 21.02 2.54 17.46
C ARG A 387 21.45 1.16 16.95
N PRO A 388 21.95 1.04 15.71
CA PRO A 388 22.41 -0.24 15.20
C PRO A 388 23.61 -0.73 16.03
N ALA A 389 23.61 -2.02 16.37
CA ALA A 389 24.69 -2.66 17.10
C ALA A 389 24.85 -4.11 16.64
N GLN A 390 26.08 -4.61 16.71
CA GLN A 390 26.34 -6.05 16.64
C GLN A 390 26.20 -6.63 18.04
N VAL A 391 25.41 -7.69 18.16
CA VAL A 391 25.09 -8.34 19.42
C VAL A 391 25.49 -9.80 19.38
N THR A 392 25.91 -10.32 20.53
CA THR A 392 26.27 -11.74 20.68
C THR A 392 25.01 -12.54 21.03
N ILE A 393 24.74 -13.62 20.29
CA ILE A 393 23.53 -14.45 20.43
C ILE A 393 23.75 -15.72 21.27
N ASP A 394 24.87 -15.80 21.99
CA ASP A 394 25.33 -16.98 22.70
C ASP A 394 24.36 -17.39 23.83
N THR A 395 24.64 -18.54 24.43
CA THR A 395 23.90 -19.04 25.59
C THR A 395 23.93 -18.05 26.75
N ALA A 396 22.85 -18.05 27.54
CA ALA A 396 22.77 -17.21 28.73
C ALA A 396 23.95 -17.45 29.69
N GLU A 397 24.41 -18.70 29.82
CA GLU A 397 25.58 -19.02 30.66
C GLU A 397 26.83 -18.23 30.22
N VAL A 398 27.14 -18.20 28.93
CA VAL A 398 28.30 -17.48 28.40
C VAL A 398 28.14 -15.97 28.58
N LEU A 399 26.95 -15.44 28.26
CA LEU A 399 26.66 -14.01 28.37
C LEU A 399 26.70 -13.50 29.82
N GLU A 400 26.27 -14.33 30.78
CA GLU A 400 26.22 -13.95 32.19
C GLU A 400 27.52 -14.20 32.96
N LYS A 401 28.43 -15.06 32.44
CA LYS A 401 29.64 -15.52 33.15
C LYS A 401 30.45 -14.41 33.82
N ASN A 402 30.59 -13.25 33.17
CA ASN A 402 31.39 -12.13 33.66
C ASN A 402 30.58 -10.85 33.87
N ARG A 403 29.23 -10.90 33.82
CA ARG A 403 28.40 -9.69 33.81
C ARG A 403 28.64 -8.80 35.03
N SER A 404 28.66 -9.38 36.23
CA SER A 404 28.86 -8.64 37.48
C SER A 404 30.20 -7.92 37.55
N GLU A 405 31.28 -8.54 37.05
CA GLU A 405 32.61 -7.94 37.00
C GLU A 405 32.68 -6.85 35.93
N LEU A 406 32.06 -7.07 34.77
CA LEU A 406 31.94 -6.06 33.71
C LEU A 406 31.18 -4.83 34.21
N ASP A 407 30.06 -5.00 34.91
CA ASP A 407 29.29 -3.88 35.49
C ASP A 407 30.13 -3.07 36.48
N ARG A 408 30.88 -3.77 37.35
CA ARG A 408 31.79 -3.14 38.31
C ARG A 408 32.91 -2.37 37.61
N LEU A 409 33.54 -2.96 36.59
CA LEU A 409 34.61 -2.32 35.83
C LEU A 409 34.09 -1.14 35.02
N HIS A 410 32.91 -1.27 34.40
CA HIS A 410 32.28 -0.19 33.65
C HIS A 410 31.99 1.01 34.56
N ALA A 411 31.46 0.79 35.76
CA ALA A 411 31.28 1.86 36.74
C ALA A 411 32.60 2.57 37.09
N LYS A 412 33.67 1.80 37.34
CA LYS A 412 35.01 2.35 37.64
C LYS A 412 35.59 3.14 36.48
N ILE A 413 35.50 2.61 35.25
CA ILE A 413 35.98 3.27 34.03
C ILE A 413 35.20 4.58 33.83
N LYS A 414 33.87 4.55 33.99
CA LYS A 414 33.03 5.74 33.87
C LYS A 414 33.46 6.82 34.87
N THR A 415 33.67 6.47 36.14
CA THR A 415 34.17 7.42 37.15
C THR A 415 35.56 7.96 36.79
N GLY A 416 36.47 7.09 36.34
CA GLY A 416 37.82 7.49 35.91
C GLY A 416 37.80 8.45 34.73
N LEU A 417 37.00 8.16 33.70
CA LEU A 417 36.80 9.01 32.52
C LEU A 417 36.18 10.35 32.90
N THR A 418 35.13 10.36 33.74
CA THR A 418 34.54 11.61 34.23
C THR A 418 35.59 12.49 34.91
N LYS A 419 36.43 11.92 35.77
CA LYS A 419 37.51 12.66 36.43
C LYS A 419 38.51 13.22 35.42
N ALA A 420 38.94 12.41 34.45
CA ALA A 420 39.86 12.85 33.41
C ALA A 420 39.26 13.96 32.53
N TRP A 421 37.98 13.84 32.17
CA TRP A 421 37.26 14.83 31.37
C TRP A 421 37.06 16.15 32.10
N LEU A 422 36.79 16.15 33.41
CA LEU A 422 36.69 17.38 34.19
C LEU A 422 38.02 18.15 34.17
N VAL A 423 39.13 17.46 34.39
CA VAL A 423 40.48 18.07 34.30
C VAL A 423 40.74 18.60 32.89
N ALA A 424 40.45 17.80 31.86
CA ALA A 424 40.66 18.22 30.47
C ALA A 424 39.77 19.42 30.09
N ALA A 425 38.52 19.47 30.55
CA ALA A 425 37.60 20.58 30.30
C ALA A 425 38.10 21.88 30.93
N GLU A 426 38.62 21.83 32.17
CA GLU A 426 39.26 22.98 32.81
C GLU A 426 40.49 23.47 32.04
N MET A 427 41.33 22.55 31.57
CA MET A 427 42.49 22.87 30.75
C MET A 427 42.10 23.48 29.39
N ILE A 428 41.06 22.96 28.73
CA ILE A 428 40.54 23.52 27.47
C ILE A 428 39.99 24.94 27.70
N ALA A 429 39.20 25.13 28.76
CA ALA A 429 38.67 26.45 29.11
C ALA A 429 39.80 27.45 29.40
N SER A 430 40.85 27.02 30.11
CA SER A 430 42.05 27.83 30.37
C SER A 430 42.78 28.19 29.08
N ARG A 431 43.04 27.21 28.18
CA ARG A 431 43.69 27.44 26.89
C ARG A 431 42.87 28.36 25.97
N LEU A 432 41.56 28.21 25.94
CA LEU A 432 40.67 29.09 25.16
C LEU A 432 40.71 30.53 25.69
N ARG A 433 40.76 30.73 27.01
CA ARG A 433 40.93 32.06 27.62
C ARG A 433 42.30 32.66 27.30
N GLU A 434 43.37 31.88 27.38
CA GLU A 434 44.71 32.33 27.01
C GLU A 434 44.82 32.71 25.53
N GLN A 435 44.25 31.89 24.62
CA GLN A 435 44.21 32.21 23.20
C GLN A 435 43.37 33.47 22.90
N ALA A 436 42.22 33.62 23.56
CA ALA A 436 41.39 34.82 23.44
C ALA A 436 42.13 36.09 23.93
N ALA A 437 42.92 35.98 25.01
CA ALA A 437 43.75 37.08 25.51
C ALA A 437 44.93 37.42 24.58
N ARG A 438 45.49 36.43 23.87
CA ARG A 438 46.59 36.61 22.89
C ARG A 438 46.13 37.09 21.51
N ALA A 439 44.83 37.05 21.23
CA ALA A 439 44.25 37.51 19.97
C ALA A 439 43.01 38.41 20.23
N PRO A 440 43.20 39.68 20.62
CA PRO A 440 42.09 40.60 20.98
C PRO A 440 41.03 40.76 19.87
N GLY A 441 41.40 40.54 18.61
CA GLY A 441 40.48 40.55 17.46
C GLY A 441 39.39 39.46 17.48
N LEU A 442 39.61 38.33 18.17
CA LEU A 442 38.61 37.28 18.36
C LEU A 442 37.49 37.72 19.34
N LEU A 443 37.83 38.53 20.36
CA LEU A 443 36.84 39.13 21.26
C LEU A 443 35.98 40.19 20.55
N ALA A 444 36.55 40.91 19.57
CA ALA A 444 35.79 41.81 18.70
C ALA A 444 34.79 41.07 17.78
N GLY A 445 35.04 39.79 17.47
CA GLY A 445 34.08 38.91 16.78
C GLY A 445 32.88 38.54 17.66
N ALA A 446 33.08 38.32 18.95
CA ALA A 446 32.00 38.03 19.91
C ALA A 446 31.03 39.23 20.09
N GLY A 447 31.53 40.46 19.99
CA GLY A 447 30.70 41.66 19.95
C GLY A 447 29.83 41.73 18.69
N ARG A 448 30.39 41.36 17.53
CA ARG A 448 29.65 41.29 16.26
C ARG A 448 28.58 40.20 16.27
N ILE A 449 28.86 39.03 16.85
CA ILE A 449 27.85 37.95 16.99
C ILE A 449 26.68 38.39 17.87
N ARG A 450 26.96 39.07 19.00
CA ARG A 450 25.91 39.62 19.87
C ARG A 450 25.08 40.71 19.17
N ALA A 451 25.71 41.56 18.36
CA ALA A 451 25.01 42.57 17.57
C ALA A 451 24.07 41.92 16.53
N VAL A 452 24.54 40.90 15.81
CA VAL A 452 23.74 40.15 14.83
C VAL A 452 22.58 39.40 15.50
N GLN A 453 22.80 38.80 16.67
CA GLN A 453 21.73 38.15 17.45
C GLN A 453 20.66 39.14 17.92
N GLN A 454 21.07 40.34 18.32
CA GLN A 454 20.16 41.41 18.71
C GLN A 454 19.36 41.93 17.51
N GLU A 455 20.02 42.14 16.36
CA GLU A 455 19.40 42.59 15.12
C GLU A 455 18.39 41.57 14.58
N LEU A 456 18.70 40.27 14.67
CA LEU A 456 17.75 39.19 14.37
C LEU A 456 16.54 39.19 15.32
N ALA A 457 16.76 39.43 16.62
CA ALA A 457 15.67 39.51 17.60
C ALA A 457 14.78 40.74 17.39
N ASP A 458 15.35 41.85 16.94
CA ASP A 458 14.61 43.07 16.59
C ASP A 458 13.82 42.90 15.28
N LEU A 459 14.37 42.22 14.29
CA LEU A 459 13.65 41.85 13.07
C LEU A 459 12.48 40.89 13.34
N ASP A 460 12.67 39.88 14.21
CA ASP A 460 11.59 38.96 14.60
C ASP A 460 10.49 39.67 15.40
N ARG A 461 10.83 40.70 16.18
CA ARG A 461 9.85 41.57 16.85
C ARG A 461 9.10 42.48 15.88
N ALA A 462 9.75 43.01 14.86
CA ALA A 462 9.13 43.86 13.85
C ALA A 462 8.26 43.08 12.84
N ALA A 463 8.52 41.77 12.69
CA ALA A 463 7.75 40.87 11.83
C ALA A 463 6.48 40.30 12.50
N ARG A 464 6.31 40.49 13.81
CA ARG A 464 5.10 40.15 14.58
C ARG A 464 4.25 41.39 14.79
#